data_AF-A0A382XGM4-F1
#
_entry.id   AF-A0A382XGM4-F1
#
_cell.length_a   1.000
_cell.length_b   1.000
_cell.length_c   1.000
_cell.angle_alpha   90.00
_cell.angle_beta   90.00
_cell.angle_gamma   90.00
#
_symmetry.space_group_name_H-M   'P 1'
#
loop_
_entity.id
_entity.type
_entity.pdbx_description
1 polymer ?
#
loop_
_entity_poly.entity_id
_entity_poly.type
_entity_poly.pdbx_seq_one_letter_code
_entity_poly.pdbx_strand_id
1 'polypeptide(L)'
;VTSTECHIWVVTSNADSPTLNLSANEVVSGSCQRETVRVGKYAFIHLLSFTSSEPFEDTARIGYSLSFSDDAQQASWEDEQRGLLYDGQSSLCFHYTETPETILHGSCRKPHFHSDDALAQVDVLHKNAFKKQNDFPDL
;
A
#
# COMPACT_ATOMS: atom_id res chain seq x y z
N VAL A 1 6.04 -0.48 7.58
CA VAL A 1 4.97 -0.86 8.54
C VAL A 1 5.66 -1.38 9.80
N THR A 2 5.15 -1.07 10.97
CA THR A 2 5.57 -1.64 12.26
C THR A 2 4.40 -2.45 12.83
N SER A 3 4.54 -2.99 14.04
CA SER A 3 3.44 -3.72 14.68
C SER A 3 2.18 -2.88 14.88
N THR A 4 2.28 -1.55 14.94
CA THR A 4 1.13 -0.66 15.16
C THR A 4 1.01 0.49 14.16
N GLU A 5 1.99 0.70 13.29
CA GLU A 5 2.02 1.87 12.39
C GLU A 5 2.16 1.49 10.93
N CYS A 6 1.39 2.17 10.07
CA CYS A 6 1.60 2.14 8.62
C CYS A 6 1.62 3.56 8.04
N HIS A 7 2.38 3.73 6.97
CA HIS A 7 2.50 5.01 6.27
C HIS A 7 2.20 4.81 4.79
N ILE A 8 1.30 5.62 4.26
CA ILE A 8 0.95 5.65 2.84
C ILE A 8 1.34 7.02 2.28
N TRP A 9 2.15 7.00 1.23
CA TRP A 9 2.49 8.18 0.45
C TRP A 9 1.62 8.21 -0.79
N VAL A 10 0.91 9.31 -1.00
CA VAL A 10 0.07 9.51 -2.19
C VAL A 10 0.30 10.91 -2.75
N VAL A 11 0.39 11.02 -4.07
CA VAL A 11 0.53 12.30 -4.76
C VAL A 11 -0.75 12.60 -5.49
N THR A 12 -1.31 13.79 -5.28
CA THR A 12 -2.52 14.23 -5.96
C THR A 12 -2.32 15.60 -6.62
N SER A 13 -3.26 15.98 -7.48
CA SER A 13 -3.31 17.31 -8.08
C SER A 13 -3.89 18.39 -7.17
N ASN A 14 -4.47 18.00 -6.03
CA ASN A 14 -5.24 18.85 -5.13
C ASN A 14 -4.55 18.96 -3.76
N ALA A 15 -4.80 20.07 -3.05
CA ALA A 15 -4.22 20.25 -1.71
C ALA A 15 -4.92 19.42 -0.62
N ASP A 16 -6.15 18.98 -0.87
CA ASP A 16 -6.96 18.25 0.11
C ASP A 16 -6.45 16.81 0.24
N SER A 17 -5.99 16.46 1.45
CA SER A 17 -5.48 15.12 1.75
C SER A 17 -6.62 14.09 1.78
N PRO A 18 -6.45 12.91 1.16
CA PRO A 18 -7.41 11.82 1.34
C PRO A 18 -7.44 11.30 2.79
N THR A 19 -8.54 10.66 3.14
CA THR A 19 -8.68 9.89 4.37
C THR A 19 -8.23 8.45 4.12
N LEU A 20 -7.40 7.91 5.02
CA LEU A 20 -6.97 6.51 5.00
C LEU A 20 -7.87 5.69 5.92
N ASN A 21 -8.48 4.63 5.39
CA ASN A 21 -9.24 3.65 6.16
C ASN A 21 -8.55 2.28 6.04
N LEU A 22 -8.44 1.57 7.16
CA LEU A 22 -7.84 0.24 7.25
C LEU A 22 -8.90 -0.81 7.62
N SER A 23 -8.80 -1.99 7.04
CA SER A 23 -9.72 -3.11 7.28
C SER A 23 -8.98 -4.45 7.25
N ALA A 24 -9.19 -5.27 8.28
CA ALA A 24 -8.84 -6.69 8.28
C ALA A 24 -10.16 -7.51 8.17
N ASN A 25 -10.39 -8.45 9.08
CA ASN A 25 -11.72 -9.07 9.27
C ASN A 25 -12.78 -8.03 9.66
N GLU A 26 -12.36 -6.98 10.35
CA GLU A 26 -13.18 -5.83 10.76
C GLU A 26 -12.43 -4.53 10.48
N VAL A 27 -13.08 -3.38 10.72
CA VAL A 27 -12.45 -2.07 10.62
C VAL A 27 -11.35 -1.96 11.68
N VAL A 28 -10.15 -1.57 11.27
CA VAL A 28 -9.05 -1.35 12.21
C VAL A 28 -9.23 0.01 12.86
N SER A 29 -9.37 0.01 14.18
CA SER A 29 -9.46 1.24 14.97
C SER A 29 -8.09 1.85 15.19
N GLY A 30 -8.01 3.18 15.14
CA GLY A 30 -6.75 3.89 15.31
C GLY A 30 -6.90 5.39 15.08
N SER A 31 -5.76 6.06 14.97
CA SER A 31 -5.68 7.48 14.64
C SER A 31 -4.84 7.68 13.39
N CYS A 32 -5.21 8.67 12.57
CA CYS A 32 -4.51 8.99 11.34
C CYS A 32 -4.05 10.45 11.34
N GLN A 33 -2.74 10.64 11.27
CA GLN A 33 -2.11 11.93 11.03
C GLN A 33 -1.85 12.13 9.54
N ARG A 34 -2.00 13.37 9.07
CA ARG A 34 -1.93 13.72 7.66
C ARG A 34 -1.04 14.94 7.49
N GLU A 35 0.02 14.78 6.71
CA GLU A 35 0.92 15.87 6.32
C GLU A 35 0.83 16.08 4.82
N THR A 36 0.93 17.33 4.37
CA THR A 36 0.86 17.65 2.93
C THR A 36 1.92 18.67 2.55
N VAL A 37 2.68 18.34 1.53
CA VAL A 37 3.72 19.21 0.97
C VAL A 37 3.41 19.49 -0.51
N ARG A 38 3.27 20.77 -0.85
CA ARG A 38 3.14 21.19 -2.25
C ARG A 38 4.50 21.23 -2.91
N VAL A 39 4.70 20.44 -3.96
CA VAL A 39 5.95 20.39 -4.74
C VAL A 39 5.80 20.92 -6.17
N GLY A 40 4.57 21.29 -6.58
CA GLY A 40 4.31 21.88 -7.88
C GLY A 40 2.94 22.54 -7.97
N LYS A 41 2.58 23.04 -9.16
CA LYS A 41 1.27 23.68 -9.36
C LYS A 41 0.12 22.71 -9.07
N TYR A 42 0.27 21.46 -9.52
CA TYR A 42 -0.68 20.35 -9.43
C TYR A 42 -0.02 19.10 -8.85
N ALA A 43 0.88 19.28 -7.88
CA ALA A 43 1.59 18.17 -7.25
C ALA A 43 1.67 18.41 -5.75
N PHE A 44 0.88 17.64 -5.02
CA PHE A 44 0.79 17.66 -3.57
C PHE A 44 1.10 16.26 -3.07
N ILE A 45 2.16 16.14 -2.27
CA ILE A 45 2.54 14.89 -1.63
C ILE A 45 1.82 14.85 -0.29
N HIS A 46 1.03 13.81 -0.06
CA HIS A 46 0.37 13.54 1.21
C HIS A 46 1.03 12.34 1.88
N LEU A 47 1.46 12.52 3.13
CA LEU A 47 1.88 11.44 4.01
C LEU A 47 0.73 11.14 4.98
N LEU A 48 0.16 9.94 4.86
CA LEU A 48 -0.89 9.44 5.73
C LEU A 48 -0.25 8.45 6.71
N SER A 49 -0.17 8.83 7.98
CA SER A 49 0.43 8.02 9.05
C SER A 49 -0.67 7.50 9.95
N PHE A 50 -0.93 6.20 9.90
CA PHE A 50 -1.95 5.55 10.73
C PHE A 50 -1.29 4.79 11.88
N THR A 51 -1.75 5.05 13.10
CA THR A 51 -1.38 4.33 14.31
C THR A 51 -2.60 3.55 14.79
N SER A 52 -2.53 2.23 14.71
CA SER A 52 -3.56 1.30 15.17
C SER A 52 -3.65 1.27 16.70
N SER A 53 -4.86 1.10 17.22
CA SER A 53 -5.11 0.95 18.66
C SER A 53 -4.60 -0.39 19.19
N GLU A 54 -4.64 -1.42 18.35
CA GLU A 54 -4.12 -2.77 18.65
C GLU A 54 -3.04 -3.15 17.64
N PRO A 55 -2.06 -3.98 18.01
CA PRO A 55 -1.08 -4.49 17.05
C PRO A 55 -1.72 -5.20 15.87
N PHE A 56 -1.16 -5.03 14.67
CA PHE A 56 -1.53 -5.83 13.52
C PHE A 56 -1.18 -7.30 13.79
N GLU A 57 -2.08 -8.20 13.40
CA GLU A 57 -1.82 -9.64 13.45
C GLU A 57 -0.65 -9.99 12.54
N ASP A 58 0.26 -10.82 13.05
CA ASP A 58 1.46 -11.23 12.34
C ASP A 58 1.09 -11.99 11.05
N THR A 59 1.71 -11.60 9.94
CA THR A 59 1.46 -12.09 8.56
C THR A 59 0.05 -11.84 8.00
N ALA A 60 -0.85 -11.24 8.78
CA ALA A 60 -2.21 -10.96 8.34
C ALA A 60 -2.27 -9.82 7.31
N ARG A 61 -3.16 -9.97 6.32
CA ARG A 61 -3.38 -8.94 5.31
C ARG A 61 -4.30 -7.86 5.85
N ILE A 62 -3.79 -6.64 5.87
CA ILE A 62 -4.53 -5.44 6.21
C ILE A 62 -4.87 -4.71 4.92
N GLY A 63 -6.15 -4.71 4.57
CA GLY A 63 -6.71 -3.93 3.49
C GLY A 63 -6.72 -2.44 3.81
N TYR A 64 -6.62 -1.59 2.79
CA TYR A 64 -6.79 -0.16 2.93
C TYR A 64 -7.53 0.45 1.74
N SER A 65 -8.13 1.61 2.00
CA SER A 65 -8.79 2.43 1.00
C SER A 65 -8.49 3.91 1.26
N LEU A 66 -8.50 4.68 0.17
CA LEU A 66 -8.41 6.13 0.22
C LEU A 66 -9.77 6.73 -0.11
N SER A 67 -10.23 7.67 0.71
CA SER A 67 -11.46 8.42 0.48
C SER A 67 -11.14 9.90 0.27
N PHE A 68 -11.60 10.43 -0.85
CA PHE A 68 -11.46 11.83 -1.25
C PHE A 68 -12.78 12.57 -0.99
N SER A 69 -12.70 13.84 -0.61
CA SER A 69 -13.89 14.68 -0.34
C SER A 69 -14.58 15.17 -1.62
N ASP A 70 -13.88 15.13 -2.75
CA ASP A 70 -14.41 15.49 -4.06
C ASP A 70 -14.87 14.22 -4.80
N ASP A 71 -16.14 14.18 -5.20
CA ASP A 71 -16.75 13.00 -5.83
C ASP A 71 -16.09 12.65 -7.18
N ALA A 72 -15.65 13.64 -7.95
CA ALA A 72 -15.00 13.40 -9.23
C ALA A 72 -13.61 12.80 -9.03
N GLN A 73 -12.84 13.29 -8.05
CA GLN A 73 -11.56 12.72 -7.65
C GLN A 73 -11.73 11.31 -7.09
N GLN A 74 -12.75 11.08 -6.25
CA GLN A 74 -13.07 9.76 -5.72
C GLN A 74 -13.37 8.76 -6.85
N ALA A 75 -14.20 9.13 -7.82
CA ALA A 75 -14.52 8.29 -8.96
C ALA A 75 -13.29 8.01 -9.86
N SER A 76 -12.42 8.99 -10.07
CA SER A 76 -11.15 8.80 -10.80
C SER A 76 -10.25 7.81 -10.07
N TRP A 77 -10.10 7.96 -8.76
CA TRP A 77 -9.31 7.06 -7.94
C TRP A 77 -9.86 5.62 -7.97
N GLU A 78 -11.18 5.44 -7.89
CA GLU A 78 -11.79 4.11 -7.98
C GLU A 78 -11.55 3.43 -9.34
N ASP A 79 -11.50 4.19 -10.43
CA ASP A 79 -11.12 3.67 -11.75
C ASP A 79 -9.64 3.28 -11.80
N GLU A 80 -8.75 4.16 -11.35
CA GLU A 80 -7.31 3.94 -11.31
C GLU A 80 -6.93 2.75 -10.41
N GLN A 81 -7.55 2.64 -9.23
CA GLN A 81 -7.31 1.58 -8.25
C GLN A 81 -7.57 0.20 -8.83
N ARG A 82 -8.55 0.04 -9.75
CA ARG A 82 -8.82 -1.27 -10.37
C ARG A 82 -7.61 -1.84 -11.10
N GLY A 83 -6.79 -0.98 -11.69
CA GLY A 83 -5.56 -1.40 -12.37
C GLY A 83 -4.42 -1.81 -11.44
N LEU A 84 -4.54 -1.53 -10.14
CA LEU A 84 -3.56 -1.87 -9.11
C LEU A 84 -3.87 -3.20 -8.41
N LEU A 85 -5.08 -3.73 -8.57
CA LEU A 85 -5.53 -4.96 -7.92
C LEU A 85 -5.17 -6.18 -8.79
N TYR A 86 -4.66 -7.23 -8.15
CA TYR A 86 -4.49 -8.53 -8.79
C TYR A 86 -5.82 -9.29 -8.88
N ASP A 87 -5.88 -10.31 -9.74
CA ASP A 87 -7.03 -11.20 -9.84
C ASP A 87 -7.36 -11.82 -8.47
N GLY A 88 -8.61 -11.68 -8.01
CA GLY A 88 -9.05 -12.17 -6.70
C GLY A 88 -8.77 -11.23 -5.54
N GLN A 89 -8.14 -10.07 -5.77
CA GLN A 89 -7.92 -9.04 -4.77
C GLN A 89 -9.04 -7.98 -4.82
N SER A 90 -9.69 -7.75 -3.68
CA SER A 90 -10.82 -6.79 -3.57
C SER A 90 -10.41 -5.40 -3.07
N SER A 91 -9.24 -5.27 -2.47
CA SER A 91 -8.72 -4.01 -1.92
C SER A 91 -7.20 -4.00 -1.93
N LEU A 92 -6.62 -2.80 -1.96
CA LEU A 92 -5.18 -2.66 -1.75
C LEU A 92 -4.85 -3.15 -0.34
N CYS A 93 -3.69 -3.77 -0.15
CA CYS A 93 -3.35 -4.33 1.16
C CYS A 93 -1.85 -4.37 1.41
N PHE A 94 -1.49 -4.43 2.68
CA PHE A 94 -0.14 -4.76 3.16
C PHE A 94 -0.24 -5.88 4.21
N HIS A 95 0.89 -6.36 4.71
CA HIS A 95 0.93 -7.14 5.95
C HIS A 95 2.02 -6.57 6.86
N TYR A 96 1.98 -6.93 8.13
CA TYR A 96 3.10 -6.80 9.05
C TYR A 96 3.67 -8.20 9.30
N THR A 97 4.98 -8.33 9.45
CA THR A 97 5.61 -9.54 9.97
C THR A 97 6.72 -9.17 10.95
N GLU A 98 6.75 -9.81 12.12
CA GLU A 98 7.82 -9.62 13.11
C GLU A 98 9.13 -10.25 12.64
N THR A 99 9.04 -11.35 11.88
CA THR A 99 10.19 -12.10 11.37
C THR A 99 10.10 -12.28 9.86
N PRO A 100 10.46 -11.26 9.05
CA PRO A 100 10.47 -11.38 7.59
C PRO A 100 11.37 -12.53 7.14
N GLU A 101 10.84 -13.49 6.39
CA GLU A 101 11.59 -14.63 5.86
C GLU A 101 12.01 -14.40 4.40
N THR A 102 11.28 -13.55 3.68
CA THR A 102 11.41 -13.38 2.23
C THR A 102 11.69 -11.94 1.80
N ILE A 103 12.83 -11.39 2.20
CA ILE A 103 13.23 -10.02 1.84
C ILE A 103 13.56 -9.89 0.35
N LEU A 104 12.81 -9.05 -0.35
CA LEU A 104 13.02 -8.74 -1.76
C LEU A 104 14.10 -7.67 -1.95
N HIS A 105 15.13 -7.97 -2.74
CA HIS A 105 16.19 -7.00 -3.04
C HIS A 105 15.81 -6.09 -4.22
N GLY A 106 15.81 -4.78 -3.96
CA GLY A 106 15.48 -3.77 -4.96
C GLY A 106 16.50 -3.63 -6.10
N SER A 107 16.07 -2.92 -7.15
CA SER A 107 16.79 -2.74 -8.42
C SER A 107 18.20 -2.13 -8.29
N CYS A 108 18.47 -1.30 -7.27
CA CYS A 108 19.76 -0.62 -7.06
C CYS A 108 20.94 -1.55 -6.68
N ARG A 109 20.70 -2.83 -6.38
CA ARG A 109 21.77 -3.82 -6.08
C ARG A 109 22.14 -4.71 -7.27
N LYS A 110 21.78 -4.29 -8.50
CA LYS A 110 21.93 -5.06 -9.73
C LYS A 110 23.05 -4.71 -10.72
N PRO A 111 24.16 -3.98 -10.41
CA PRO A 111 25.19 -3.75 -11.43
C PRO A 111 25.90 -5.01 -11.96
N HIS A 112 25.75 -6.17 -11.28
CA HIS A 112 26.55 -7.37 -11.56
C HIS A 112 25.76 -8.68 -11.73
N PHE A 113 24.42 -8.64 -11.84
CA PHE A 113 23.59 -9.86 -11.98
C PHE A 113 22.72 -9.80 -13.24
N HIS A 114 22.95 -10.71 -14.19
CA HIS A 114 22.15 -10.85 -15.40
C HIS A 114 20.78 -11.48 -15.08
N SER A 115 19.80 -10.65 -14.75
CA SER A 115 18.39 -11.05 -14.69
C SER A 115 17.45 -9.95 -15.19
N ASP A 116 16.19 -10.30 -15.41
CA ASP A 116 15.11 -9.38 -15.81
C ASP A 116 14.76 -8.39 -14.71
N ASP A 117 14.11 -7.27 -15.02
CA ASP A 117 13.83 -6.19 -14.06
C ASP A 117 13.29 -6.70 -12.71
N ALA A 118 13.89 -6.23 -11.61
CA ALA A 118 13.60 -6.76 -10.27
C ALA A 118 12.17 -6.40 -9.83
N LEU A 119 11.66 -5.21 -10.20
CA LEU A 119 10.30 -4.81 -9.85
C LEU A 119 9.27 -5.63 -10.64
N ALA A 120 9.53 -5.89 -11.92
CA ALA A 120 8.69 -6.77 -12.73
C ALA A 120 8.61 -8.20 -12.16
N GLN A 121 9.72 -8.72 -11.61
CA GLN A 121 9.71 -10.03 -10.95
C GLN A 121 8.89 -10.03 -9.66
N VAL A 122 8.99 -8.98 -8.85
CA VAL A 122 8.17 -8.82 -7.63
C VAL A 122 6.69 -8.75 -7.98
N ASP A 123 6.31 -8.04 -9.04
CA ASP A 123 4.94 -8.00 -9.54
C ASP A 123 4.42 -9.40 -9.91
N VAL A 124 5.23 -10.20 -10.60
CA VAL A 124 4.88 -11.59 -10.95
C VAL A 124 4.74 -12.47 -9.70
N LEU A 125 5.59 -12.28 -8.69
CA LEU A 125 5.48 -13.02 -7.42
C LEU A 125 4.15 -12.71 -6.72
N HIS A 126 3.79 -11.43 -6.57
CA HIS A 126 2.51 -11.04 -5.98
C HIS A 126 1.32 -11.55 -6.80
N LYS A 127 1.36 -11.41 -8.14
CA LYS A 127 0.31 -11.96 -9.03
C LYS A 127 0.09 -13.45 -8.80
N ASN A 128 1.17 -14.23 -8.69
CA ASN A 128 1.08 -15.67 -8.44
C ASN A 128 0.56 -15.97 -7.02
N ALA A 129 1.00 -15.21 -6.03
CA ALA A 129 0.58 -15.37 -4.64
C ALA A 129 -0.93 -15.10 -4.48
N PHE A 130 -1.48 -14.05 -5.11
CA PHE A 130 -2.92 -13.81 -5.11
C PHE A 130 -3.71 -14.89 -5.85
N LYS A 131 -3.19 -15.40 -6.97
CA LYS A 131 -3.83 -16.48 -7.72
C LYS A 131 -3.91 -17.79 -6.93
N LYS A 132 -2.86 -18.12 -6.16
CA LYS A 132 -2.76 -19.36 -5.39
C LYS A 132 -3.24 -19.23 -3.94
N GLN A 133 -3.42 -17.99 -3.47
CA GLN A 133 -3.72 -17.62 -2.08
C GLN A 133 -2.66 -18.13 -1.08
N ASN A 134 -1.38 -18.11 -1.46
CA ASN A 134 -0.26 -18.55 -0.63
C ASN A 134 1.05 -17.87 -1.04
N ASP A 135 2.14 -18.10 -0.31
CA ASP A 135 3.51 -17.71 -0.67
C ASP A 135 3.66 -16.20 -0.97
N PHE A 136 3.04 -15.35 -0.15
CA PHE A 136 3.19 -13.91 -0.25
C PHE A 136 4.57 -13.47 0.25
N PRO A 137 5.33 -12.68 -0.52
CA PRO A 137 6.64 -12.21 -0.07
C PRO A 137 6.52 -11.15 1.05
N ASP A 138 7.47 -11.20 1.98
CA ASP A 138 7.66 -10.29 3.12
C ASP A 138 8.54 -9.12 2.69
N LEU A 139 7.90 -8.01 2.33
CA LEU A 139 8.60 -6.80 1.86
C LEU A 139 9.42 -6.12 2.97
#